data_AF-A0A1Y2K426-F1
#
_entry.id   AF-A0A1Y2K426-F1
#
_cell.length_a   1.000
_cell.length_b   1.000
_cell.length_c   1.000
_cell.angle_alpha   90.00
_cell.angle_beta   90.00
_cell.angle_gamma   90.00
#
_symmetry.space_group_name_H-M   'P 1'
#
loop_
_entity.id
_entity.type
_entity.pdbx_description
1 polymer ?
#
loop_
_entity_poly.entity_id
_entity_poly.type
_entity_poly.pdbx_seq_one_letter_code
_entity_poly.pdbx_strand_id
1 'polypeptide(L)'
;MAQTPPGSKTGRKNNRTKADIANASPPQNRPKDWRYRAQYAAEVKQRLLRGQCLAEAAREMGFDLERFNRWLHQRPGFARAVDEAGHAIAARSDGAPMRYRPEYGEKIHDLMAEGCSLIEAAVTLGLPIDRFDKWRADHPAFAAALVQGERASRAWWLKLGREHLHDKSFNIRLWQENLKIRFDLTGKSEAETAAAPPQDHRAFIPPTFEEFLRRLEDDGVDPPSRAANHRNRGAKRS
;
A
#
# COMPACT_ATOMS: atom_id res chain seq x y z
N MET A 1 -45.53 39.70 -23.72
CA MET A 1 -44.69 39.70 -22.50
C MET A 1 -44.34 38.26 -22.16
N ALA A 2 -43.07 37.91 -22.24
CA ALA A 2 -42.36 36.82 -21.55
C ALA A 2 -41.17 36.39 -22.44
N GLN A 3 -40.04 37.04 -22.22
CA GLN A 3 -38.74 36.61 -22.71
C GLN A 3 -38.21 35.54 -21.75
N THR A 4 -37.72 34.41 -22.26
CA THR A 4 -36.77 33.53 -21.53
C THR A 4 -35.90 32.80 -22.57
N PRO A 5 -34.58 32.63 -22.33
CA PRO A 5 -33.57 32.46 -23.39
C PRO A 5 -33.19 31.00 -23.68
N PRO A 6 -32.48 30.73 -24.80
CA PRO A 6 -32.00 29.40 -25.16
C PRO A 6 -30.89 28.91 -24.22
N GLY A 7 -31.08 27.69 -23.69
CA GLY A 7 -30.14 27.00 -22.81
C GLY A 7 -28.77 26.79 -23.45
N SER A 8 -27.74 27.25 -22.74
CA SER A 8 -26.34 27.15 -23.12
C SER A 8 -25.72 25.79 -22.74
N LYS A 9 -24.99 25.22 -23.71
CA LYS A 9 -23.63 24.67 -23.60
C LYS A 9 -23.38 23.37 -22.79
N THR A 10 -22.95 22.38 -23.58
CA THR A 10 -21.73 21.56 -23.42
C THR A 10 -21.64 20.58 -22.25
N GLY A 11 -22.16 19.37 -22.49
CA GLY A 11 -21.59 18.16 -21.90
C GLY A 11 -20.35 17.74 -22.70
N ARG A 12 -19.15 18.15 -22.26
CA ARG A 12 -17.89 17.60 -22.77
C ARG A 12 -17.23 16.80 -21.66
N LYS A 13 -17.38 15.47 -21.71
CA LYS A 13 -16.59 14.52 -20.92
C LYS A 13 -15.13 14.68 -21.37
N ASN A 14 -14.31 15.36 -20.58
CA ASN A 14 -12.89 15.51 -20.87
C ASN A 14 -12.12 14.34 -20.25
N ASN A 15 -12.08 13.21 -20.97
CA ASN A 15 -11.05 12.19 -20.76
C ASN A 15 -9.73 12.73 -21.32
N ARG A 16 -8.99 13.48 -20.51
CA ARG A 16 -7.62 13.87 -20.85
C ARG A 16 -6.68 12.74 -20.45
N THR A 17 -5.90 12.28 -21.41
CA THR A 17 -4.91 11.22 -21.25
C THR A 17 -3.70 11.74 -20.48
N LYS A 18 -2.87 10.84 -19.96
CA LYS A 18 -1.61 11.15 -19.24
C LYS A 18 -0.68 12.10 -20.04
N ALA A 19 -0.78 12.10 -21.38
CA ALA A 19 -0.05 12.99 -22.27
C ALA A 19 -0.58 14.44 -22.29
N ASP A 20 -1.88 14.65 -22.07
CA ASP A 20 -2.49 15.99 -22.04
C ASP A 20 -2.12 16.76 -20.76
N ILE A 21 -1.81 16.04 -19.68
CA ILE A 21 -1.30 16.61 -18.42
C ILE A 21 0.17 17.02 -18.58
N ALA A 22 0.95 16.26 -19.35
CA ALA A 22 2.37 16.54 -19.60
C ALA A 22 2.60 17.76 -20.53
N ASN A 23 1.62 18.10 -21.38
CA ASN A 23 1.70 19.21 -22.34
C ASN A 23 1.01 20.51 -21.88
N ALA A 24 0.47 20.56 -20.67
CA ALA A 24 0.04 21.83 -20.09
C ALA A 24 1.28 22.69 -19.82
N SER A 25 1.62 23.58 -20.76
CA SER A 25 2.73 24.51 -20.59
C SER A 25 2.56 25.23 -19.24
N PRO A 26 3.59 25.21 -18.38
CA PRO A 26 3.49 25.87 -17.09
C PRO A 26 3.23 27.36 -17.33
N PRO A 27 2.34 28.00 -16.55
CA PRO A 27 2.05 29.43 -16.73
C PRO A 27 3.37 30.21 -16.69
N GLN A 28 3.67 30.89 -17.79
CA GLN A 28 4.96 31.51 -18.10
C GLN A 28 5.30 32.74 -17.25
N ASN A 29 4.48 33.04 -16.24
CA ASN A 29 4.68 34.19 -15.37
C ASN A 29 4.48 33.77 -13.91
N ARG A 30 5.51 33.16 -13.31
CA ARG A 30 5.52 32.79 -11.88
C ARG A 30 6.42 33.74 -11.09
N PRO A 31 5.86 34.65 -10.26
CA PRO A 31 6.66 35.55 -9.45
C PRO A 31 7.51 34.78 -8.43
N LYS A 32 8.81 35.07 -8.38
CA LYS A 32 9.78 34.52 -7.41
C LYS A 32 9.63 35.09 -5.99
N ASP A 33 8.55 35.82 -5.72
CA ASP A 33 8.40 36.62 -4.51
C ASP A 33 7.95 35.78 -3.29
N TRP A 34 8.42 36.16 -2.11
CA TRP A 34 8.03 35.57 -0.83
C TRP A 34 6.55 35.86 -0.50
N ARG A 35 6.02 36.98 -1.00
CA ARG A 35 4.60 37.37 -0.86
C ARG A 35 3.63 36.37 -1.52
N TYR A 36 4.08 35.74 -2.60
CA TYR A 36 3.32 34.68 -3.30
C TYR A 36 3.26 33.37 -2.49
N ARG A 37 4.21 33.16 -1.55
CA ARG A 37 4.29 31.93 -0.73
C ARG A 37 3.22 31.89 0.37
N ALA A 38 2.89 33.05 0.96
CA ALA A 38 1.80 33.17 1.93
C ALA A 38 0.44 32.96 1.26
N GLN A 39 0.28 33.46 0.03
CA GLN A 39 -0.92 33.22 -0.78
C GLN A 39 -1.12 31.74 -1.08
N TYR A 40 -0.07 31.00 -1.45
CA TYR A 40 -0.16 29.55 -1.64
C TYR A 40 -0.55 28.80 -0.37
N ALA A 41 0.03 29.14 0.78
CA ALA A 41 -0.32 28.52 2.05
C ALA A 41 -1.81 28.78 2.41
N ALA A 42 -2.28 30.01 2.19
CA ALA A 42 -3.69 30.36 2.39
C ALA A 42 -4.62 29.64 1.40
N GLU A 43 -4.21 29.50 0.14
CA GLU A 43 -4.99 28.81 -0.89
C GLU A 43 -5.09 27.31 -0.63
N VAL A 44 -3.98 26.67 -0.24
CA VAL A 44 -3.97 25.26 0.21
C VAL A 44 -4.90 25.09 1.40
N LYS A 45 -4.80 25.96 2.42
CA LYS A 45 -5.69 25.92 3.58
C LYS A 45 -7.17 26.03 3.18
N GLN A 46 -7.52 26.96 2.28
CA GLN A 46 -8.89 27.12 1.79
C GLN A 46 -9.39 25.89 1.02
N ARG A 47 -8.54 25.27 0.21
CA ARG A 47 -8.86 24.06 -0.55
C ARG A 47 -9.09 22.85 0.35
N LEU A 48 -8.22 22.66 1.34
CA LEU A 48 -8.40 21.64 2.37
C LEU A 48 -9.69 21.88 3.16
N LEU A 49 -9.99 23.13 3.53
CA LEU A 49 -11.24 23.49 4.21
C LEU A 49 -12.50 23.21 3.37
N ARG A 50 -12.39 23.15 2.04
CA ARG A 50 -13.45 22.75 1.11
C ARG A 50 -13.57 21.22 0.95
N GLY A 51 -12.74 20.44 1.66
CA GLY A 51 -12.77 18.98 1.65
C GLY A 51 -11.94 18.33 0.54
N GLN A 52 -11.11 19.08 -0.18
CA GLN A 52 -10.15 18.51 -1.12
C GLN A 52 -9.03 17.81 -0.36
N CYS A 53 -8.53 16.69 -0.90
CA CYS A 53 -7.31 16.09 -0.35
C CYS A 53 -6.07 16.89 -0.77
N LEU A 54 -4.96 16.68 -0.06
CA LEU A 54 -3.71 17.39 -0.32
C LEU A 54 -3.22 17.19 -1.76
N ALA A 55 -3.37 15.97 -2.31
CA ALA A 55 -2.97 15.65 -3.66
C ALA A 55 -3.85 16.31 -4.74
N GLU A 56 -5.14 16.50 -4.48
CA GLU A 56 -6.05 17.26 -5.34
C GLU A 56 -5.70 18.75 -5.34
N ALA A 57 -5.45 19.30 -4.15
CA ALA A 57 -5.01 20.69 -4.00
C ALA A 57 -3.69 20.95 -4.75
N ALA A 58 -2.70 20.05 -4.61
CA ALA A 58 -1.42 20.16 -5.32
C ALA A 58 -1.60 20.18 -6.85
N ARG A 59 -2.41 19.24 -7.38
CA ARG A 59 -2.68 19.09 -8.81
C ARG A 59 -3.37 20.33 -9.41
N GLU A 60 -4.39 20.85 -8.73
CA GLU A 60 -5.14 22.02 -9.20
C GLU A 60 -4.32 23.31 -9.13
N MET A 61 -3.37 23.37 -8.20
CA MET A 61 -2.42 24.47 -8.10
C MET A 61 -1.23 24.33 -9.07
N GLY A 62 -1.22 23.28 -9.90
CA GLY A 62 -0.17 23.05 -10.91
C GLY A 62 1.19 22.67 -10.31
N PHE A 63 1.18 22.04 -9.13
CA PHE A 63 2.36 21.52 -8.46
C PHE A 63 2.40 19.99 -8.55
N ASP A 64 3.60 19.45 -8.71
CA ASP A 64 3.82 18.04 -8.47
C ASP A 64 3.78 17.75 -6.95
N LEU A 65 3.37 16.53 -6.58
CA LEU A 65 3.18 16.13 -5.20
C LEU A 65 4.51 16.10 -4.41
N GLU A 66 5.64 15.77 -5.07
CA GLU A 66 6.94 15.72 -4.41
C GLU A 66 7.44 17.11 -4.00
N ARG A 67 7.22 18.11 -4.85
CA ARG A 67 7.53 19.52 -4.59
C ARG A 67 6.62 20.08 -3.52
N PHE A 68 5.37 19.65 -3.50
CA PHE A 68 4.42 19.99 -2.45
C PHE A 68 4.84 19.40 -1.10
N ASN A 69 5.25 18.12 -1.07
CA ASN A 69 5.80 17.45 0.11
C ASN A 69 7.11 18.09 0.57
N ARG A 70 7.98 18.47 -0.37
CA ARG A 70 9.20 19.23 -0.07
C ARG A 70 8.89 20.56 0.61
N TRP A 71 7.81 21.24 0.21
CA TRP A 71 7.40 22.49 0.83
C TRP A 71 6.83 22.31 2.23
N LEU A 72 6.14 21.21 2.51
CA LEU A 72 5.74 20.87 3.88
C LEU A 72 6.96 20.83 4.82
N HIS A 73 8.05 20.17 4.41
CA HIS A 73 9.23 20.06 5.27
C HIS A 73 10.10 21.32 5.30
N GLN A 74 10.18 22.07 4.19
CA GLN A 74 11.09 23.22 4.07
C GLN A 74 10.48 24.55 4.50
N ARG A 75 9.15 24.62 4.70
CA ARG A 75 8.44 25.90 4.92
C ARG A 75 7.48 25.80 6.10
N PRO A 76 7.89 26.32 7.27
CA PRO A 76 7.06 26.28 8.48
C PRO A 76 5.68 26.91 8.31
N GLY A 77 5.58 28.04 7.58
CA GLY A 77 4.29 28.70 7.33
C GLY A 77 3.33 27.89 6.43
N PHE A 78 3.87 27.00 5.60
CA PHE A 78 3.07 26.13 4.75
C PHE A 78 2.59 24.90 5.52
N ALA A 79 3.50 24.25 6.26
CA ALA A 79 3.15 23.20 7.21
C ALA A 79 2.09 23.67 8.20
N ARG A 80 2.30 24.84 8.81
CA ARG A 80 1.35 25.45 9.75
C ARG A 80 -0.01 25.70 9.12
N ALA A 81 -0.08 26.13 7.85
CA ALA A 81 -1.34 26.34 7.17
C ALA A 81 -2.10 25.03 6.89
N VAL A 82 -1.38 23.96 6.57
CA VAL A 82 -1.93 22.60 6.39
C VAL A 82 -2.40 22.02 7.73
N ASP A 83 -1.60 22.17 8.78
CA ASP A 83 -1.96 21.76 10.14
C ASP A 83 -3.15 22.56 10.68
N GLU A 84 -3.14 23.89 10.53
CA GLU A 84 -4.26 24.76 10.88
C GLU A 84 -5.53 24.40 10.10
N ALA A 85 -5.40 24.03 8.83
CA ALA A 85 -6.53 23.50 8.06
C ALA A 85 -7.03 22.20 8.67
N GLY A 86 -6.13 21.24 8.94
CA GLY A 86 -6.45 19.97 9.58
C GLY A 86 -7.16 20.14 10.93
N HIS A 87 -6.67 21.05 11.78
CA HIS A 87 -7.27 21.37 13.06
C HIS A 87 -8.61 22.11 12.94
N ALA A 88 -8.74 23.07 12.02
CA ALA A 88 -10.01 23.77 11.79
C ALA A 88 -11.08 22.85 11.18
N ILE A 89 -10.67 21.91 10.33
CA ILE A 89 -11.49 20.81 9.81
C ILE A 89 -11.94 19.91 10.97
N ALA A 90 -11.05 19.58 11.90
CA ALA A 90 -11.36 18.79 13.09
C ALA A 90 -12.27 19.53 14.10
N ALA A 91 -12.17 20.85 14.21
CA ALA A 91 -12.93 21.67 15.16
C ALA A 91 -14.36 22.03 14.68
N ARG A 92 -14.62 21.98 13.36
CA ARG A 92 -15.87 22.45 12.74
C ARG A 92 -17.07 21.49 12.85
N SER A 93 -16.97 20.43 13.63
CA SER A 93 -17.86 19.30 13.45
C SER A 93 -18.72 18.89 14.64
N ASP A 94 -20.00 19.24 14.51
CA ASP A 94 -21.11 18.31 14.76
C ASP A 94 -21.23 17.23 13.65
N GLY A 95 -20.35 17.26 12.62
CA GLY A 95 -20.14 16.23 11.60
C GLY A 95 -18.74 16.31 10.98
N ALA A 96 -17.82 15.43 11.39
CA ALA A 96 -16.37 15.55 11.14
C ALA A 96 -15.98 15.26 9.68
N PRO A 97 -15.21 16.13 9.00
CA PRO A 97 -14.63 15.83 7.68
C PRO A 97 -13.66 14.65 7.73
N MET A 98 -13.16 14.36 8.94
CA MET A 98 -12.44 13.16 9.28
C MET A 98 -13.41 12.11 9.85
N ARG A 99 -14.47 11.72 9.13
CA ARG A 99 -15.19 10.46 9.40
C ARG A 99 -14.63 9.35 8.54
N TYR A 100 -14.72 8.11 9.03
CA TYR A 100 -14.44 6.94 8.19
C TYR A 100 -15.33 6.96 6.96
N ARG A 101 -14.73 6.64 5.83
CA ARG A 101 -15.42 6.44 4.57
C ARG A 101 -14.98 5.08 4.02
N PRO A 102 -15.90 4.17 3.65
CA PRO A 102 -15.55 2.84 3.16
C PRO A 102 -14.55 2.86 1.99
N GLU A 103 -14.60 3.88 1.14
CA GLU A 103 -13.72 4.06 -0.02
C GLU A 103 -12.25 4.24 0.38
N TYR A 104 -11.95 4.61 1.63
CA TYR A 104 -10.56 4.66 2.10
C TYR A 104 -9.93 3.26 2.20
N GLY A 105 -10.72 2.21 2.48
CA GLY A 105 -10.21 0.85 2.48
C GLY A 105 -9.69 0.44 1.11
N GLU A 106 -10.48 0.70 0.07
CA GLU A 106 -10.12 0.42 -1.32
C GLU A 106 -8.90 1.23 -1.76
N LYS A 107 -8.89 2.55 -1.49
CA LYS A 107 -7.77 3.42 -1.87
C LYS A 107 -6.45 3.02 -1.21
N ILE A 108 -6.48 2.61 0.06
CA ILE A 108 -5.25 2.15 0.73
C ILE A 108 -4.78 0.85 0.10
N HIS A 109 -5.70 -0.09 -0.14
CA HIS A 109 -5.36 -1.33 -0.81
C HIS A 109 -4.65 -1.06 -2.15
N ASP A 110 -5.20 -0.17 -2.98
CA ASP A 110 -4.64 0.15 -4.29
C ASP A 110 -3.24 0.78 -4.19
N LEU A 111 -3.06 1.75 -3.29
CA LEU A 111 -1.75 2.36 -3.04
C LEU A 111 -0.73 1.33 -2.55
N MET A 112 -1.13 0.46 -1.64
CA MET A 112 -0.24 -0.57 -1.11
C MET A 112 0.04 -1.67 -2.14
N ALA A 113 -0.89 -1.98 -3.04
CA ALA A 113 -0.68 -2.89 -4.15
C ALA A 113 0.36 -2.37 -5.17
N GLU A 114 0.60 -1.06 -5.21
CA GLU A 114 1.71 -0.44 -5.95
C GLU A 114 3.05 -0.48 -5.19
N GLY A 115 3.10 -1.14 -4.03
CA GLY A 115 4.29 -1.27 -3.21
C GLY A 115 4.46 -0.16 -2.17
N CYS A 116 3.48 0.72 -1.95
CA CYS A 116 3.54 1.70 -0.87
C CYS A 116 3.50 1.01 0.51
N SER A 117 4.18 1.63 1.47
CA SER A 117 4.01 1.37 2.90
C SER A 117 2.75 2.05 3.43
N LEU A 118 2.33 1.65 4.63
CA LEU A 118 1.16 2.26 5.29
C LEU A 118 1.33 3.77 5.49
N ILE A 119 2.54 4.23 5.84
CA ILE A 119 2.85 5.64 6.05
C ILE A 119 2.76 6.40 4.72
N GLU A 120 3.33 5.85 3.64
CA GLU A 120 3.25 6.45 2.30
C GLU A 120 1.79 6.55 1.82
N ALA A 121 0.98 5.51 2.08
CA ALA A 121 -0.45 5.53 1.77
C ALA A 121 -1.21 6.59 2.61
N ALA A 122 -0.91 6.70 3.91
CA ALA A 122 -1.51 7.68 4.80
C ALA A 122 -1.22 9.12 4.37
N VAL A 123 0.05 9.41 4.05
CA VAL A 123 0.48 10.70 3.51
C VAL A 123 -0.21 11.01 2.18
N THR A 124 -0.29 10.02 1.29
CA THR A 124 -0.96 10.17 -0.02
C THR A 124 -2.45 10.49 0.13
N LEU A 125 -3.11 9.91 1.14
CA LEU A 125 -4.51 10.19 1.46
C LEU A 125 -4.71 11.47 2.28
N GLY A 126 -3.64 12.12 2.73
CA GLY A 126 -3.69 13.32 3.56
C GLY A 126 -4.27 13.06 4.94
N LEU A 127 -4.01 11.88 5.50
CA LEU A 127 -4.56 11.43 6.77
C LEU A 127 -3.43 11.11 7.76
N PRO A 128 -3.56 11.48 9.04
CA PRO A 128 -2.57 11.12 10.06
C PRO A 128 -2.62 9.62 10.37
N ILE A 129 -1.47 9.04 10.69
CA ILE A 129 -1.31 7.60 10.93
C ILE A 129 -2.11 7.12 12.14
N ASP A 130 -2.14 7.90 13.24
CA ASP A 130 -2.90 7.59 14.46
C ASP A 130 -4.39 7.32 14.18
N ARG A 131 -4.89 7.90 13.09
CA ARG A 131 -6.26 7.76 12.65
C ARG A 131 -6.54 6.40 12.02
N PHE A 132 -5.54 5.81 11.37
CA PHE A 132 -5.63 4.47 10.82
C PHE A 132 -5.75 3.46 11.95
N ASP A 133 -5.03 3.66 13.06
CA ASP A 133 -5.12 2.79 14.24
C ASP A 133 -6.52 2.86 14.84
N LYS A 134 -7.08 4.06 14.99
CA LYS A 134 -8.46 4.24 15.44
C LYS A 134 -9.46 3.55 14.50
N TRP A 135 -9.32 3.73 13.20
CA TRP A 135 -10.20 3.09 12.22
C TRP A 135 -10.05 1.57 12.17
N ARG A 136 -8.85 1.06 12.41
CA ARG A 136 -8.59 -0.37 12.51
C ARG A 136 -9.36 -0.98 13.68
N ALA A 137 -9.46 -0.27 14.80
CA ALA A 137 -10.26 -0.69 15.95
C ALA A 137 -11.77 -0.55 15.69
N ASP A 138 -12.19 0.59 15.14
CA ASP A 138 -13.62 0.94 15.01
C ASP A 138 -14.30 0.30 13.79
N HIS A 139 -13.55 -0.10 12.75
CA HIS A 139 -14.07 -0.55 11.46
C HIS A 139 -13.38 -1.84 10.97
N PRO A 140 -13.98 -3.03 11.21
CA PRO A 140 -13.41 -4.31 10.81
C PRO A 140 -13.13 -4.44 9.31
N ALA A 141 -13.97 -3.84 8.46
CA ALA A 141 -13.76 -3.83 7.01
C ALA A 141 -12.48 -3.08 6.61
N PHE A 142 -12.18 -1.97 7.30
CA PHE A 142 -10.95 -1.21 7.09
C PHE A 142 -9.73 -2.00 7.56
N ALA A 143 -9.82 -2.64 8.73
CA ALA A 143 -8.76 -3.51 9.22
C ALA A 143 -8.47 -4.66 8.23
N ALA A 144 -9.51 -5.28 7.67
CA ALA A 144 -9.35 -6.29 6.63
C ALA A 144 -8.68 -5.74 5.37
N ALA A 145 -9.09 -4.56 4.91
CA ALA A 145 -8.48 -3.89 3.76
C ALA A 145 -6.99 -3.57 3.99
N LEU A 146 -6.62 -3.10 5.19
CA LEU A 146 -5.22 -2.87 5.56
C LEU A 146 -4.39 -4.16 5.50
N VAL A 147 -4.90 -5.26 6.06
CA VAL A 147 -4.21 -6.56 6.02
C VAL A 147 -4.02 -7.03 4.58
N GLN A 148 -5.03 -6.85 3.71
CA GLN A 148 -4.88 -7.19 2.30
C GLN A 148 -3.89 -6.25 1.59
N GLY A 149 -3.91 -4.96 1.89
CA GLY A 149 -2.96 -3.98 1.37
C GLY A 149 -1.51 -4.31 1.76
N GLU A 150 -1.24 -4.65 3.03
CA GLU A 150 0.08 -5.08 3.51
C GLU A 150 0.58 -6.31 2.75
N ARG A 151 -0.29 -7.31 2.52
CA ARG A 151 0.02 -8.50 1.72
C ARG A 151 0.30 -8.14 0.27
N ALA A 152 -0.50 -7.25 -0.33
CA ALA A 152 -0.31 -6.79 -1.71
C ALA A 152 1.02 -6.04 -1.87
N SER A 153 1.37 -5.16 -0.92
CA SER A 153 2.65 -4.45 -0.88
C SER A 153 3.82 -5.43 -0.80
N ARG A 154 3.74 -6.42 0.09
CA ARG A 154 4.76 -7.46 0.19
C ARG A 154 4.88 -8.27 -1.11
N ALA A 155 3.77 -8.66 -1.71
CA ALA A 155 3.76 -9.39 -2.98
C ALA A 155 4.39 -8.56 -4.11
N TRP A 156 4.13 -7.25 -4.16
CA TRP A 156 4.73 -6.32 -5.11
C TRP A 156 6.26 -6.29 -4.99
N TRP A 157 6.80 -6.14 -3.77
CA TRP A 157 8.24 -6.11 -3.54
C TRP A 157 8.93 -7.45 -3.83
N LEU A 158 8.27 -8.57 -3.53
CA LEU A 158 8.77 -9.91 -3.87
C LEU A 158 8.75 -10.16 -5.39
N LYS A 159 7.69 -9.71 -6.08
CA LYS A 159 7.58 -9.76 -7.54
C LYS A 159 8.73 -8.98 -8.19
N LEU A 160 9.01 -7.76 -7.70
CA LEU A 160 10.09 -6.93 -8.21
C LEU A 160 11.44 -7.67 -8.18
N GLY A 161 11.77 -8.30 -7.06
CA GLY A 161 13.00 -9.09 -6.94
C GLY A 161 13.02 -10.33 -7.84
N ARG A 162 11.90 -11.06 -7.93
CA ARG A 162 11.78 -12.25 -8.79
C ARG A 162 11.97 -11.89 -10.27
N GLU A 163 11.41 -10.78 -10.72
CA GLU A 163 11.45 -10.37 -12.13
C GLU A 163 12.83 -9.82 -12.54
N HIS A 164 13.57 -9.21 -11.61
CA HIS A 164 14.87 -8.61 -11.87
C HIS A 164 16.06 -9.48 -11.41
N LEU A 165 15.82 -10.74 -11.05
CA LEU A 165 16.87 -11.64 -10.52
C LEU A 165 18.01 -11.88 -11.54
N HIS A 166 17.69 -11.84 -12.83
CA HIS A 166 18.64 -12.05 -13.92
C HIS A 166 19.26 -10.75 -14.45
N ASP A 167 18.80 -9.60 -13.96
CA ASP A 167 19.28 -8.30 -14.39
C ASP A 167 20.53 -7.91 -13.60
N LYS A 168 21.66 -7.78 -14.30
CA LYS A 168 22.96 -7.40 -13.70
C LYS A 168 22.97 -5.95 -13.20
N SER A 169 22.05 -5.10 -13.68
CA SER A 169 21.91 -3.72 -13.24
C SER A 169 21.01 -3.58 -11.99
N PHE A 170 20.27 -4.63 -11.64
CA PHE A 170 19.41 -4.63 -10.47
C PHE A 170 20.24 -4.72 -9.18
N ASN A 171 20.07 -3.74 -8.29
CA ASN A 171 20.77 -3.72 -7.02
C ASN A 171 20.09 -4.65 -6.00
N ILE A 172 20.43 -5.94 -6.11
CA ILE A 172 19.88 -7.02 -5.24
C ILE A 172 20.11 -6.70 -3.76
N ARG A 173 21.28 -6.17 -3.40
CA ARG A 173 21.61 -5.84 -2.00
C ARG A 173 20.68 -4.75 -1.46
N LEU A 174 20.48 -3.66 -2.20
CA LEU A 174 19.58 -2.58 -1.77
C LEU A 174 18.14 -3.07 -1.64
N TRP A 175 17.68 -3.90 -2.58
CA TRP A 175 16.36 -4.53 -2.49
C TRP A 175 16.23 -5.42 -1.24
N GLN A 176 17.23 -6.25 -0.94
CA GLN A 176 17.25 -7.09 0.26
C GLN A 176 17.25 -6.25 1.55
N GLU A 177 18.06 -5.20 1.63
CA GLU A 177 18.08 -4.31 2.80
C GLU A 177 16.73 -3.58 2.96
N ASN A 178 16.11 -3.14 1.86
CA ASN A 178 14.77 -2.56 1.89
C ASN A 178 13.74 -3.56 2.44
N LEU A 179 13.75 -4.80 1.96
CA LEU A 179 12.88 -5.87 2.45
C LEU A 179 13.07 -6.15 3.94
N LYS A 180 14.32 -6.18 4.43
CA LYS A 180 14.63 -6.37 5.86
C LYS A 180 14.06 -5.25 6.71
N ILE A 181 14.34 -4.00 6.35
CA ILE A 181 13.88 -2.81 7.09
C ILE A 181 12.35 -2.72 7.09
N ARG A 182 11.73 -2.99 5.93
CA ARG A 182 10.29 -2.77 5.73
C ARG A 182 9.41 -3.86 6.32
N PHE A 183 9.85 -5.13 6.25
CA PHE A 183 9.04 -6.28 6.64
C PHE A 183 9.62 -7.08 7.81
N ASP A 184 10.60 -6.50 8.51
CA ASP A 184 11.29 -7.11 9.65
C ASP A 184 11.80 -8.53 9.32
N LEU A 185 12.33 -8.69 8.11
CA LEU A 185 12.87 -9.98 7.61
C LEU A 185 14.31 -10.24 8.08
N THR A 186 14.75 -9.54 9.12
CA THR A 186 15.93 -9.93 9.89
C THR A 186 15.62 -11.28 10.50
N GLY A 187 16.09 -12.33 9.85
CA GLY A 187 15.81 -13.71 10.24
C GLY A 187 15.98 -13.87 11.74
N LYS A 188 14.97 -14.46 12.38
CA LYS A 188 15.18 -15.12 13.65
C LYS A 188 16.38 -16.04 13.44
N SER A 189 17.52 -15.65 13.99
CA SER A 189 18.72 -16.48 13.93
C SER A 189 18.33 -17.87 14.45
N GLU A 190 18.89 -18.94 13.88
CA GLU A 190 18.66 -20.31 14.34
C GLU A 190 18.92 -20.46 15.86
N ALA A 191 19.67 -19.54 16.48
CA ALA A 191 19.86 -19.45 17.93
C ALA A 191 18.56 -19.29 18.74
N GLU A 192 17.50 -18.71 18.19
CA GLU A 192 16.20 -18.62 18.88
C GLU A 192 15.38 -19.92 18.73
N THR A 193 15.65 -20.70 17.67
CA THR A 193 15.04 -22.04 17.48
C THR A 193 15.77 -23.11 18.30
N ALA A 194 17.04 -22.88 18.66
CA ALA A 194 17.83 -23.72 19.56
C ALA A 194 17.46 -23.58 21.05
N ALA A 195 16.56 -22.65 21.41
CA ALA A 195 16.02 -22.52 22.77
C ALA A 195 14.83 -23.45 23.05
N ALA A 196 14.30 -24.13 22.03
CA ALA A 196 13.47 -25.31 22.28
C ALA A 196 14.38 -26.42 22.83
N PRO A 197 13.97 -27.13 23.91
CA PRO A 197 14.75 -28.24 24.42
C PRO A 197 15.04 -29.19 23.26
N PRO A 198 16.25 -29.77 23.15
CA PRO A 198 16.56 -30.73 22.11
C PRO A 198 15.50 -31.82 22.20
N GLN A 199 14.57 -31.83 21.24
CA GLN A 199 13.65 -32.94 21.14
C GLN A 199 14.53 -34.15 20.88
N ASP A 200 14.49 -35.14 21.75
CA ASP A 200 15.30 -36.32 21.59
C ASP A 200 14.79 -37.13 20.39
N HIS A 201 15.26 -36.78 19.19
CA HIS A 201 14.94 -37.51 17.97
C HIS A 201 15.56 -38.92 17.98
N ARG A 202 16.39 -39.29 18.97
CA ARG A 202 16.87 -40.67 19.13
C ARG A 202 15.78 -41.62 19.63
N ALA A 203 14.68 -41.10 20.17
CA ALA A 203 13.54 -41.90 20.59
C ALA A 203 12.44 -42.03 19.52
N PHE A 204 12.47 -41.21 18.45
CA PHE A 204 11.54 -41.35 17.35
C PHE A 204 12.06 -42.42 16.37
N ILE A 205 11.84 -43.68 16.73
CA ILE A 205 11.87 -44.76 15.75
C ILE A 205 10.55 -44.62 14.97
N PRO A 206 10.57 -44.16 13.70
CA PRO A 206 9.34 -44.16 12.91
C PRO A 206 8.80 -45.60 12.88
N PRO A 207 7.47 -45.79 12.99
CA PRO A 207 6.90 -47.13 12.92
C PRO A 207 7.38 -47.80 11.64
N THR A 208 7.67 -49.09 11.74
CA THR A 208 7.99 -49.86 10.54
C THR A 208 6.84 -49.75 9.56
N PHE A 209 7.15 -49.92 8.27
CA PHE A 209 6.11 -49.85 7.23
C PHE A 209 4.95 -50.82 7.50
N GLU A 210 5.23 -51.99 8.10
CA GLU A 210 4.21 -52.96 8.50
C GLU A 210 3.33 -52.47 9.66
N GLU A 211 3.90 -51.78 10.66
CA GLU A 211 3.13 -51.15 11.74
C GLU A 211 2.28 -49.98 11.25
N PHE A 212 2.79 -49.23 10.27
CA PHE A 212 2.04 -48.18 9.60
C PHE A 212 0.83 -48.75 8.83
N LEU A 213 1.01 -49.85 8.09
CA LEU A 213 -0.08 -50.52 7.39
C LEU A 213 -1.14 -51.10 8.33
N ARG A 214 -0.72 -51.75 9.43
CA ARG A 214 -1.65 -52.27 10.45
C ARG A 214 -2.52 -51.18 11.07
N ARG A 215 -1.94 -50.00 11.28
CA ARG A 215 -2.65 -48.85 11.83
C ARG A 215 -3.68 -48.28 10.85
N LEU A 216 -3.38 -48.28 9.55
CA LEU A 216 -4.35 -47.91 8.52
C LEU A 216 -5.52 -48.89 8.46
N GLU A 217 -5.25 -50.19 8.61
CA GLU A 217 -6.30 -51.23 8.67
C GLU A 217 -7.18 -51.09 9.92
N ASP A 218 -6.59 -50.85 11.10
CA ASP A 218 -7.32 -50.60 12.35
C ASP A 218 -8.18 -49.32 12.28
N ASP A 219 -7.72 -48.30 11.54
CA ASP A 219 -8.44 -47.04 11.29
C ASP A 219 -9.47 -47.16 10.15
N GLY A 220 -9.67 -48.35 9.56
CA GLY A 220 -10.62 -48.61 8.48
C GLY A 220 -10.27 -47.92 7.17
N VAL A 221 -9.00 -47.52 7.00
CA VAL A 221 -8.48 -46.87 5.80
C VAL A 221 -7.81 -47.91 4.92
N ASP A 222 -8.38 -48.16 3.74
CA ASP A 222 -7.81 -49.10 2.78
C ASP A 222 -6.37 -48.69 2.41
N PRO A 223 -5.36 -49.55 2.63
CA PRO A 223 -3.98 -49.20 2.34
C PRO A 223 -3.78 -49.06 0.82
N PRO A 224 -2.91 -48.13 0.38
CA PRO A 224 -2.63 -47.96 -1.04
C PRO A 224 -2.06 -49.26 -1.62
N SER A 225 -2.80 -49.84 -2.57
CA SER A 225 -2.45 -51.11 -3.22
C SER A 225 -0.99 -51.15 -3.69
N ARG A 226 -0.28 -52.21 -3.32
CA ARG A 226 1.16 -52.46 -3.59
C ARG A 226 1.52 -52.48 -5.09
N ALA A 227 0.55 -52.34 -5.99
CA ALA A 227 0.68 -52.53 -7.43
C ALA A 227 1.28 -51.33 -8.21
N ALA A 228 1.51 -50.17 -7.60
CA ALA A 228 1.85 -48.97 -8.39
C ALA A 228 3.35 -48.78 -8.75
N ASN A 229 4.30 -49.55 -8.19
CA ASN A 229 5.72 -49.16 -8.22
C ASN A 229 6.70 -50.07 -9.00
N HIS A 230 6.24 -50.91 -9.93
CA HIS A 230 7.13 -51.72 -10.79
C HIS A 230 7.17 -51.36 -12.28
N ARG A 231 6.53 -50.26 -12.72
CA ARG A 231 6.62 -49.80 -14.13
C ARG A 231 7.49 -48.57 -14.31
N ASN A 232 8.77 -48.61 -13.93
CA ASN A 232 9.76 -47.68 -14.51
C ASN A 232 11.23 -48.09 -14.31
N ARG A 233 11.58 -49.35 -14.54
CA ARG A 233 12.97 -49.80 -14.68
C ARG A 233 13.12 -50.72 -15.88
N GLY A 234 13.27 -50.14 -17.08
CA GLY A 234 13.56 -50.93 -18.28
C GLY A 234 13.30 -50.22 -19.61
N ALA A 235 13.87 -49.04 -19.83
CA ALA A 235 13.98 -48.48 -21.18
C ALA A 235 15.17 -47.51 -21.26
N LYS A 236 16.38 -48.07 -21.36
CA LYS A 236 17.56 -47.46 -22.01
C LYS A 236 18.72 -48.45 -21.97
N ARG A 237 18.91 -49.18 -23.07
CA ARG A 237 20.19 -49.60 -23.66
C ARG A 237 19.93 -50.68 -24.72
N SER A 238 19.88 -50.24 -25.97
CA SER A 238 20.48 -50.84 -27.16
C SER A 238 20.50 -49.77 -28.25
#